data_AF-A0ABD6AHH7-F1
#
_entry.id   AF-A0ABD6AHH7-F1
#
_cell.length_a   1.000
_cell.length_b   1.000
_cell.length_c   1.000
_cell.angle_alpha   90.00
_cell.angle_beta   90.00
_cell.angle_gamma   90.00
#
_symmetry.space_group_name_H-M   'P 1'
#
loop_
_entity.id
_entity.type
_entity.pdbx_description
1 polymer ?
#
loop_
_entity_poly.entity_id
_entity_poly.type
_entity_poly.pdbx_seq_one_letter_code
_entity_poly.pdbx_strand_id
1 'polypeptide(L)'
;MPTLRSRLLGPVLILLGVAALGYAGTFAPAVVPSPSADGVASAVVSPLSLLATPPLLAAGSVLLVGGAAAAAGADRSARPALVAPVFGAGAALAFGVGLVVDPGSVPATATTPAAYDALASGPPARIAAGAVVGGAVAPVVQATVAEDTPALLAGSVLLLAALVVGASEPPSLVTGGVGGAAAVGLLWAVDPERWRP
;
A
#
# COMPACT_ATOMS: atom_id res chain seq x y z
N MET A 1 -31.03 -7.14 8.37
CA MET A 1 -30.18 -8.33 8.11
C MET A 1 -29.34 -8.05 6.88
N PRO A 2 -28.02 -8.29 6.91
CA PRO A 2 -27.17 -8.08 5.74
C PRO A 2 -27.61 -9.04 4.62
N THR A 3 -27.79 -8.52 3.41
CA THR A 3 -28.21 -9.34 2.25
C THR A 3 -27.07 -10.28 1.83
N LEU A 4 -27.37 -11.38 1.13
CA LEU A 4 -26.34 -12.33 0.64
C LEU A 4 -25.22 -11.62 -0.14
N ARG A 5 -25.59 -10.53 -0.83
CA ARG A 5 -24.70 -9.61 -1.55
C ARG A 5 -23.67 -8.96 -0.64
N SER A 6 -24.04 -8.48 0.55
CA SER A 6 -23.09 -7.84 1.47
C SER A 6 -22.11 -8.83 2.10
N ARG A 7 -22.52 -10.09 2.27
CA ARG A 7 -21.64 -11.16 2.78
C ARG A 7 -20.59 -11.61 1.77
N LEU A 8 -20.90 -11.56 0.48
CA LEU A 8 -19.97 -11.94 -0.59
C LEU A 8 -19.02 -10.81 -0.99
N LEU A 9 -19.40 -9.55 -0.77
CA LEU A 9 -18.58 -8.39 -1.11
C LEU A 9 -17.24 -8.36 -0.37
N GLY A 10 -17.24 -8.59 0.95
CA GLY A 10 -16.00 -8.60 1.75
C GLY A 10 -14.94 -9.57 1.22
N PRO A 11 -15.25 -10.88 1.08
CA PRO A 11 -14.34 -11.85 0.50
C PRO A 11 -13.86 -11.50 -0.91
N VAL A 12 -14.74 -11.00 -1.78
CA VAL A 12 -14.38 -10.60 -3.16
C VAL A 12 -13.37 -9.44 -3.15
N LEU A 13 -13.60 -8.44 -2.31
CA LEU A 13 -12.68 -7.30 -2.15
C LEU A 13 -11.33 -7.73 -1.58
N ILE A 14 -11.32 -8.68 -0.64
CA ILE A 14 -10.07 -9.28 -0.12
C ILE A 14 -9.32 -9.99 -1.25
N LEU A 15 -10.00 -10.83 -2.05
CA LEU A 15 -9.36 -11.53 -3.17
C LEU A 15 -8.79 -10.56 -4.20
N LEU A 16 -9.53 -9.49 -4.51
CA LEU A 16 -9.07 -8.45 -5.43
C LEU A 16 -7.85 -7.70 -4.87
N GLY A 17 -7.86 -7.41 -3.55
CA GLY A 17 -6.74 -6.80 -2.86
C GLY A 17 -5.49 -7.68 -2.86
N VAL A 18 -5.63 -8.97 -2.56
CA VAL A 18 -4.54 -9.96 -2.61
C VAL A 18 -4.00 -10.11 -4.04
N ALA A 19 -4.89 -10.18 -5.04
CA ALA A 19 -4.48 -10.26 -6.44
C ALA A 19 -3.69 -9.01 -6.87
N ALA A 20 -4.13 -7.82 -6.47
CA ALA A 20 -3.41 -6.58 -6.74
C ALA A 20 -2.02 -6.55 -6.07
N LEU A 21 -1.90 -6.98 -4.82
CA LEU A 21 -0.61 -7.09 -4.13
C LEU A 21 0.32 -8.13 -4.78
N GLY A 22 -0.21 -9.30 -5.14
CA GLY A 22 0.55 -10.33 -5.83
C GLY A 22 1.06 -9.85 -7.19
N TYR A 23 0.23 -9.14 -7.94
CA TYR A 23 0.62 -8.53 -9.22
C TYR A 23 1.63 -7.39 -9.03
N ALA A 24 1.54 -6.62 -7.94
CA ALA A 24 2.57 -5.63 -7.61
C ALA A 24 3.95 -6.28 -7.41
N GLY A 25 3.99 -7.45 -6.77
CA GLY A 25 5.21 -8.22 -6.54
C GLY A 25 5.96 -8.64 -7.81
N THR A 26 5.29 -8.72 -8.97
CA THR A 26 5.96 -9.06 -10.24
C THR A 26 6.75 -7.89 -10.83
N PHE A 27 6.43 -6.67 -10.40
CA PHE A 27 7.10 -5.45 -10.86
C PHE A 27 7.97 -4.81 -9.79
N ALA A 28 7.72 -5.10 -8.52
CA ALA A 28 8.40 -4.43 -7.42
C ALA A 28 9.93 -4.65 -7.50
N PRO A 29 10.73 -3.57 -7.48
CA PRO A 29 12.17 -3.68 -7.44
C PRO A 29 12.61 -4.29 -6.10
N ALA A 30 13.59 -5.18 -6.16
CA ALA A 30 14.12 -5.91 -5.03
C ALA A 30 15.63 -5.72 -4.90
N VAL A 31 16.12 -5.67 -3.66
CA VAL A 31 17.55 -5.67 -3.32
C VAL A 31 17.91 -7.09 -2.87
N VAL A 32 18.88 -7.69 -3.54
CA VAL A 32 19.32 -9.08 -3.32
C VAL A 32 20.84 -9.09 -3.07
N PRO A 33 21.37 -9.94 -2.18
CA PRO A 33 22.80 -10.08 -1.96
C PRO A 33 23.55 -10.43 -3.26
N SER A 34 24.75 -9.89 -3.41
CA SER A 34 25.58 -10.11 -4.59
C SER A 34 27.06 -10.20 -4.21
N PRO A 35 27.86 -11.04 -4.89
CA PRO A 35 29.31 -11.09 -4.70
C PRO A 35 30.06 -9.89 -5.32
N SER A 36 29.35 -8.86 -5.80
CA SER A 36 29.93 -7.62 -6.33
C SER A 36 30.63 -6.81 -5.24
N ALA A 37 31.47 -5.84 -5.65
CA ALA A 37 32.15 -4.93 -4.73
C ALA A 37 31.17 -4.17 -3.80
N ASP A 38 29.96 -3.91 -4.30
CA ASP A 38 28.89 -3.22 -3.55
C ASP A 38 28.08 -4.17 -2.64
N GLY A 39 28.28 -5.50 -2.74
CA GLY A 39 27.63 -6.51 -1.90
C GLY A 39 26.14 -6.76 -2.18
N VAL A 40 25.52 -5.98 -3.07
CA VAL A 40 24.09 -6.05 -3.42
C VAL A 40 23.85 -5.89 -4.92
N ALA A 41 22.75 -6.47 -5.39
CA ALA A 41 22.23 -6.33 -6.74
C ALA A 41 20.75 -5.91 -6.69
N SER A 42 20.32 -5.11 -7.67
CA SER A 42 18.90 -4.80 -7.86
C SER A 42 18.26 -5.79 -8.83
N ALA A 43 17.26 -6.52 -8.37
CA ALA A 43 16.40 -7.34 -9.19
C ALA A 43 15.15 -6.55 -9.62
N VAL A 44 14.65 -6.83 -10.84
CA VAL A 44 13.42 -6.23 -11.40
C VAL A 44 13.49 -4.70 -11.46
N VAL A 45 14.40 -4.19 -12.30
CA VAL A 45 14.50 -2.74 -12.56
C VAL A 45 13.93 -2.44 -13.94
N SER A 46 12.60 -2.37 -14.03
CA SER A 46 11.93 -1.76 -15.18
C SER A 46 11.47 -0.34 -14.81
N PRO A 47 11.58 0.65 -15.71
CA PRO A 47 10.97 1.97 -15.48
C PRO A 47 9.47 1.87 -15.18
N LEU A 48 8.80 0.86 -15.75
CA LEU A 48 7.38 0.61 -15.51
C LEU A 48 7.09 0.18 -14.07
N SER A 49 8.06 -0.43 -13.39
CA SER A 49 7.93 -0.84 -11.99
C SER A 49 7.66 0.34 -11.06
N LEU A 50 8.29 1.49 -11.34
CA LEU A 50 8.13 2.71 -10.55
C LEU A 50 6.74 3.35 -10.74
N LEU A 51 6.07 3.06 -11.85
CA LEU A 51 4.73 3.59 -12.14
C LEU A 51 3.62 2.62 -11.75
N ALA A 52 3.83 1.31 -11.93
CA ALA A 52 2.81 0.30 -11.71
C ALA A 52 2.71 -0.14 -10.25
N THR A 53 3.86 -0.26 -9.56
CA THR A 53 3.89 -0.81 -8.19
C THR A 53 3.17 0.08 -7.18
N PRO A 54 3.40 1.41 -7.12
CA PRO A 54 2.71 2.28 -6.15
C PRO A 54 1.17 2.22 -6.20
N PRO A 55 0.49 2.35 -7.37
CA PRO A 55 -0.96 2.29 -7.43
C PRO A 55 -1.51 0.92 -7.05
N LEU A 56 -0.83 -0.17 -7.46
CA LEU A 56 -1.26 -1.54 -7.14
C LEU A 56 -1.16 -1.83 -5.64
N LEU A 57 -0.08 -1.38 -4.99
CA LEU A 57 0.08 -1.51 -3.54
C LEU A 57 -0.96 -0.68 -2.79
N ALA A 58 -1.16 0.58 -3.20
CA ALA A 58 -2.17 1.45 -2.60
C ALA A 58 -3.57 0.85 -2.74
N ALA A 59 -3.96 0.49 -3.96
CA ALA A 59 -5.27 -0.09 -4.23
C ALA A 59 -5.47 -1.42 -3.50
N GLY A 60 -4.47 -2.32 -3.58
CA GLY A 60 -4.51 -3.62 -2.91
C GLY A 60 -4.69 -3.49 -1.40
N SER A 61 -3.97 -2.57 -0.76
CA SER A 61 -4.06 -2.32 0.68
C SER A 61 -5.42 -1.75 1.08
N VAL A 62 -5.95 -0.79 0.32
CA VAL A 62 -7.27 -0.19 0.57
C VAL A 62 -8.38 -1.23 0.41
N LEU A 63 -8.32 -2.06 -0.64
CA LEU A 63 -9.30 -3.12 -0.88
C LEU A 63 -9.24 -4.22 0.16
N LEU A 64 -8.05 -4.59 0.63
CA LEU A 64 -7.87 -5.56 1.71
C LEU A 64 -8.51 -5.08 3.01
N VAL A 65 -8.21 -3.85 3.41
CA VAL A 65 -8.74 -3.27 4.64
C VAL A 65 -10.24 -3.04 4.54
N GLY A 66 -10.72 -2.49 3.42
CA GLY A 66 -12.15 -2.31 3.17
C GLY A 66 -12.91 -3.63 3.11
N GLY A 67 -12.35 -4.64 2.43
CA GLY A 67 -12.92 -5.98 2.34
C GLY A 67 -12.94 -6.72 3.68
N ALA A 68 -11.89 -6.62 4.48
CA ALA A 68 -11.83 -7.16 5.83
C ALA A 68 -12.87 -6.51 6.75
N ALA A 69 -12.99 -5.18 6.69
CA ALA A 69 -13.99 -4.45 7.45
C ALA A 69 -15.43 -4.80 7.03
N ALA A 70 -15.67 -5.06 5.73
CA ALA A 70 -16.95 -5.53 5.21
C ALA A 70 -17.25 -6.97 5.64
N ALA A 71 -16.26 -7.87 5.57
CA ALA A 71 -16.40 -9.27 5.99
C ALA A 71 -16.66 -9.41 7.50
N ALA A 72 -16.04 -8.56 8.31
CA ALA A 72 -16.24 -8.51 9.76
C ALA A 72 -17.57 -7.86 10.17
N GLY A 73 -18.30 -7.24 9.24
CA GLY A 73 -19.51 -6.48 9.56
C GLY A 73 -19.24 -5.32 10.53
N ALA A 74 -18.01 -4.78 10.54
CA ALA A 74 -17.63 -3.70 11.44
C ALA A 74 -18.45 -2.45 11.14
N ASP A 75 -18.75 -1.65 12.18
CA ASP A 75 -19.44 -0.36 12.05
C ASP A 75 -18.68 0.64 11.14
N ARG A 76 -19.29 1.81 10.85
CA ARG A 76 -18.66 2.96 10.15
C ARG A 76 -17.55 3.63 10.98
N SER A 77 -16.60 2.85 11.49
CA SER A 77 -15.39 3.39 12.11
C SER A 77 -14.33 3.65 11.05
N ALA A 78 -13.68 4.81 11.12
CA ALA A 78 -12.55 5.15 10.27
C ALA A 78 -11.22 4.51 10.71
N ARG A 79 -11.15 3.99 11.94
CA ARG A 79 -9.92 3.46 12.54
C ARG A 79 -9.32 2.27 11.78
N PRO A 80 -10.10 1.29 11.28
CA PRO A 80 -9.53 0.20 10.49
C PRO A 80 -8.84 0.71 9.22
N ALA A 81 -9.34 1.77 8.60
CA ALA A 81 -8.76 2.35 7.40
C ALA A 81 -7.36 2.94 7.62
N LEU A 82 -7.00 3.30 8.87
CA LEU A 82 -5.63 3.76 9.21
C LEU A 82 -4.57 2.68 9.03
N VAL A 83 -4.96 1.41 8.87
CA VAL A 83 -4.05 0.30 8.64
C VAL A 83 -3.65 0.18 7.16
N ALA A 84 -4.44 0.73 6.24
CA ALA A 84 -4.17 0.63 4.79
C ALA A 84 -2.82 1.22 4.37
N PRO A 85 -2.40 2.43 4.83
CA PRO A 85 -1.06 2.96 4.54
C PRO A 85 0.06 2.05 5.05
N VAL A 86 -0.14 1.44 6.22
CA VAL A 86 0.85 0.55 6.85
C VAL A 86 1.02 -0.74 6.05
N PHE A 87 -0.08 -1.33 5.57
CA PHE A 87 -0.01 -2.49 4.69
C PHE A 87 0.71 -2.18 3.37
N GLY A 88 0.43 -1.03 2.76
CA GLY A 88 1.08 -0.61 1.52
C GLY A 88 2.59 -0.42 1.68
N ALA A 89 3.01 0.26 2.75
CA ALA A 89 4.42 0.42 3.09
C ALA A 89 5.09 -0.93 3.39
N GLY A 90 4.46 -1.76 4.21
CA GLY A 90 4.98 -3.07 4.60
C GLY A 90 5.17 -3.98 3.38
N ALA A 91 4.21 -4.01 2.47
CA ALA A 91 4.32 -4.77 1.23
C ALA A 91 5.43 -4.25 0.32
N ALA A 92 5.55 -2.91 0.15
CA ALA A 92 6.64 -2.31 -0.61
C ALA A 92 8.02 -2.69 -0.07
N LEU A 93 8.20 -2.63 1.25
CA LEU A 93 9.45 -3.00 1.91
C LEU A 93 9.71 -4.50 1.83
N ALA A 94 8.68 -5.35 2.02
CA ALA A 94 8.80 -6.80 1.88
C ALA A 94 9.26 -7.21 0.48
N PHE A 95 8.72 -6.56 -0.57
CA PHE A 95 9.21 -6.77 -1.93
C PHE A 95 10.61 -6.18 -2.13
N GLY A 96 10.87 -5.01 -1.54
CA GLY A 96 12.17 -4.34 -1.55
C GLY A 96 13.31 -5.19 -0.98
N VAL A 97 13.06 -5.95 0.09
CA VAL A 97 14.03 -6.89 0.66
C VAL A 97 14.10 -8.21 -0.09
N GLY A 98 13.44 -8.34 -1.24
CA GLY A 98 13.49 -9.52 -2.10
C GLY A 98 12.67 -10.72 -1.64
N LEU A 99 11.73 -10.57 -0.70
CA LEU A 99 10.98 -11.70 -0.10
C LEU A 99 10.36 -12.65 -1.14
N VAL A 100 9.92 -12.14 -2.29
CA VAL A 100 9.28 -12.93 -3.35
C VAL A 100 10.29 -13.51 -4.35
N VAL A 101 11.41 -12.83 -4.57
CA VAL A 101 12.40 -13.19 -5.60
C VAL A 101 13.47 -14.12 -5.03
N ASP A 102 13.98 -13.80 -3.84
CA ASP A 102 14.94 -14.60 -3.09
C ASP A 102 14.66 -14.44 -1.59
N PRO A 103 13.86 -15.31 -0.95
CA PRO A 103 13.55 -15.18 0.48
C PRO A 103 14.78 -15.14 1.40
N GLY A 104 15.93 -15.64 0.94
CA GLY A 104 17.20 -15.58 1.66
C GLY A 104 17.80 -14.17 1.78
N SER A 105 17.34 -13.20 0.98
CA SER A 105 17.81 -11.82 1.03
C SER A 105 17.29 -11.03 2.23
N VAL A 106 16.20 -11.47 2.87
CA VAL A 106 15.62 -10.79 4.04
C VAL A 106 16.59 -10.70 5.23
N PRO A 107 17.13 -11.82 5.76
CA PRO A 107 18.12 -11.76 6.83
C PRO A 107 19.41 -11.07 6.38
N ALA A 108 19.80 -11.21 5.10
CA ALA A 108 20.99 -10.58 4.56
C ALA A 108 20.86 -9.04 4.50
N THR A 109 19.66 -8.52 4.24
CA THR A 109 19.39 -7.07 4.25
C THR A 109 19.47 -6.50 5.67
N ALA A 110 19.07 -7.28 6.67
CA ALA A 110 19.15 -6.86 8.08
C ALA A 110 20.60 -6.83 8.62
N THR A 111 21.50 -7.62 8.07
CA THR A 111 22.89 -7.74 8.54
C THR A 111 23.90 -6.97 7.69
N THR A 112 23.49 -6.46 6.52
CA THR A 112 24.36 -5.77 5.57
C THR A 112 24.02 -4.28 5.49
N PRO A 113 24.87 -3.36 5.97
CA PRO A 113 24.59 -1.92 5.96
C PRO A 113 24.28 -1.37 4.56
N ALA A 114 25.01 -1.80 3.53
CA ALA A 114 24.79 -1.36 2.15
C ALA A 114 23.40 -1.76 1.62
N ALA A 115 22.89 -2.94 2.00
CA ALA A 115 21.56 -3.40 1.63
C ALA A 115 20.47 -2.57 2.33
N TYR A 116 20.69 -2.22 3.60
CA TYR A 116 19.81 -1.34 4.35
C TYR A 116 19.74 0.06 3.74
N ASP A 117 20.88 0.65 3.38
CA ASP A 117 20.94 1.97 2.74
C ASP A 117 20.25 1.96 1.37
N ALA A 118 20.45 0.91 0.57
CA ALA A 118 19.77 0.73 -0.70
C ALA A 118 18.25 0.58 -0.55
N LEU A 119 17.78 -0.11 0.50
CA LEU A 119 16.36 -0.21 0.81
C LEU A 119 15.77 1.13 1.25
N ALA A 120 16.47 1.86 2.12
CA ALA A 120 16.00 3.08 2.76
C ALA A 120 16.02 4.32 1.84
N SER A 121 16.94 4.37 0.88
CA SER A 121 17.11 5.53 -0.02
C SER A 121 16.80 5.22 -1.49
N GLY A 122 16.72 3.94 -1.84
CA GLY A 122 16.53 3.47 -3.22
C GLY A 122 15.08 3.35 -3.67
N PRO A 123 14.85 2.70 -4.82
CA PRO A 123 13.52 2.49 -5.41
C PRO A 123 12.44 1.95 -4.45
N PRO A 124 12.73 0.99 -3.54
CA PRO A 124 11.72 0.46 -2.62
C PRO A 124 11.14 1.52 -1.68
N ALA A 125 11.96 2.41 -1.11
CA ALA A 125 11.50 3.51 -0.26
C ALA A 125 10.59 4.49 -1.01
N ARG A 126 10.91 4.76 -2.28
CA ARG A 126 10.10 5.65 -3.15
C ARG A 126 8.73 5.05 -3.45
N ILE A 127 8.67 3.74 -3.70
CA ILE A 127 7.42 3.00 -3.90
C ILE A 127 6.61 2.95 -2.61
N ALA A 128 7.27 2.72 -1.47
CA ALA A 128 6.61 2.73 -0.16
C ALA A 128 5.95 4.08 0.11
N ALA A 129 6.62 5.20 -0.17
CA ALA A 129 6.04 6.54 -0.02
C ALA A 129 4.77 6.72 -0.88
N GLY A 130 4.81 6.31 -2.15
CA GLY A 130 3.64 6.35 -3.03
C GLY A 130 2.48 5.47 -2.54
N ALA A 131 2.78 4.26 -2.08
CA ALA A 131 1.80 3.35 -1.49
C ALA A 131 1.17 3.91 -0.21
N VAL A 132 1.94 4.60 0.63
CA VAL A 132 1.44 5.28 1.84
C VAL A 132 0.51 6.43 1.47
N VAL A 133 0.89 7.28 0.51
CA VAL A 133 0.04 8.39 0.03
C VAL A 133 -1.30 7.84 -0.49
N GLY A 134 -1.26 6.82 -1.35
CA GLY A 134 -2.48 6.19 -1.85
C GLY A 134 -3.30 5.50 -0.76
N GLY A 135 -2.64 4.76 0.13
CA GLY A 135 -3.29 4.10 1.27
C GLY A 135 -3.95 5.08 2.23
N ALA A 136 -3.41 6.30 2.37
CA ALA A 136 -3.93 7.34 3.25
C ALA A 136 -5.23 8.00 2.74
N VAL A 137 -5.57 7.82 1.45
CA VAL A 137 -6.85 8.29 0.90
C VAL A 137 -8.03 7.62 1.61
N ALA A 138 -7.94 6.32 1.90
CA ALA A 138 -9.01 5.57 2.56
C ALA A 138 -9.36 6.07 3.96
N PRO A 139 -8.41 6.22 4.91
CA PRO A 139 -8.73 6.76 6.24
C PRO A 139 -9.19 8.20 6.22
N VAL A 140 -8.68 9.05 5.31
CA VAL A 140 -9.17 10.42 5.18
C VAL A 140 -10.65 10.42 4.77
N VAL A 141 -11.00 9.68 3.72
CA VAL A 141 -12.40 9.60 3.26
C VAL A 141 -13.31 8.97 4.33
N GLN A 142 -12.91 7.85 4.93
CA GLN A 142 -13.71 7.23 5.99
C GLN A 142 -13.88 8.13 7.21
N ALA A 143 -12.83 8.85 7.62
CA ALA A 143 -12.91 9.77 8.75
C ALA A 143 -13.81 10.97 8.44
N THR A 144 -13.82 11.47 7.20
CA THR A 144 -14.77 12.52 6.81
C THR A 144 -16.22 12.04 6.83
N VAL A 145 -16.50 10.85 6.29
CA VAL A 145 -17.86 10.25 6.26
C VAL A 145 -18.36 9.92 7.66
N ALA A 146 -17.46 9.47 8.55
CA ALA A 146 -17.78 9.08 9.92
C ALA A 146 -17.71 10.25 10.93
N GLU A 147 -17.35 11.46 10.48
CA GLU A 147 -17.11 12.63 11.34
C GLU A 147 -16.08 12.37 12.48
N ASP A 148 -15.15 11.42 12.27
CA ASP A 148 -14.13 11.02 13.25
C ASP A 148 -12.91 11.94 13.15
N THR A 149 -12.97 13.08 13.86
CA THR A 149 -11.91 14.11 13.84
C THR A 149 -10.53 13.57 14.23
N PRO A 150 -10.37 12.76 15.31
CA PRO A 150 -9.08 12.13 15.62
C PRO A 150 -8.51 11.29 14.48
N ALA A 151 -9.35 10.46 13.84
CA ALA A 151 -8.91 9.64 12.70
C ALA A 151 -8.55 10.50 11.49
N LEU A 152 -9.29 11.59 11.24
CA LEU A 152 -9.01 12.54 10.16
C LEU A 152 -7.65 13.21 10.34
N LEU A 153 -7.34 13.66 11.57
CA LEU A 153 -6.04 14.24 11.91
C LEU A 153 -4.92 13.21 11.73
N ALA A 154 -5.10 11.99 12.25
CA ALA A 154 -4.11 10.93 12.10
C ALA A 154 -3.85 10.60 10.63
N GLY A 155 -4.90 10.44 9.81
CA GLY A 155 -4.79 10.19 8.38
C GLY A 155 -4.12 11.35 7.63
N SER A 156 -4.47 12.59 7.99
CA SER A 156 -3.89 13.80 7.37
C SER A 156 -2.41 13.96 7.71
N VAL A 157 -2.01 13.72 8.96
CA VAL A 157 -0.61 13.75 9.39
C VAL A 157 0.20 12.68 8.66
N LEU A 158 -0.34 11.46 8.53
CA LEU A 158 0.30 10.39 7.75
C LEU A 158 0.48 10.78 6.28
N LEU A 159 -0.56 11.35 5.66
CA LEU A 159 -0.50 11.83 4.29
C LEU A 159 0.57 12.91 4.10
N LEU A 160 0.58 13.92 4.98
CA LEU A 160 1.56 15.00 4.93
C LEU A 160 2.99 14.49 5.15
N ALA A 161 3.20 13.60 6.12
CA ALA A 161 4.50 12.98 6.37
C ALA A 161 4.98 12.20 5.14
N ALA A 162 4.10 11.43 4.49
CA ALA A 162 4.42 10.68 3.28
C ALA A 162 4.77 11.60 2.11
N LEU A 163 4.08 12.74 1.96
CA LEU A 163 4.40 13.75 0.95
C LEU A 163 5.77 14.39 1.19
N VAL A 164 6.12 14.69 2.45
CA VAL A 164 7.44 15.24 2.79
C VAL A 164 8.55 14.23 2.48
N VAL A 165 8.38 12.97 2.90
CA VAL A 165 9.38 11.92 2.67
C VAL A 165 9.53 11.60 1.18
N GLY A 166 8.44 11.58 0.42
CA GLY A 166 8.43 11.25 -0.99
C GLY A 166 8.60 12.45 -1.94
N ALA A 167 8.86 13.65 -1.44
CA ALA A 167 8.84 14.89 -2.25
C ALA A 167 9.82 14.87 -3.43
N SER A 168 10.91 14.11 -3.32
CA SER A 168 11.88 13.91 -4.39
C SER A 168 11.38 13.05 -5.55
N GLU A 169 10.22 12.40 -5.42
CA GLU A 169 9.67 11.45 -6.39
C GLU A 169 8.17 11.68 -6.69
N PRO A 170 7.83 12.81 -7.32
CA PRO A 170 6.45 13.15 -7.64
C PRO A 170 5.65 12.06 -8.39
N PRO A 171 6.23 11.32 -9.37
CA PRO A 171 5.48 10.30 -10.11
C PRO A 171 4.97 9.16 -9.23
N SER A 172 5.76 8.71 -8.25
CA SER A 172 5.36 7.64 -7.33
C SER A 172 4.20 8.09 -6.43
N LEU A 173 4.25 9.33 -5.94
CA LEU A 173 3.19 9.91 -5.12
C LEU A 173 1.88 10.06 -5.91
N VAL A 174 1.96 10.57 -7.14
CA VAL A 174 0.79 10.76 -8.00
C VAL A 174 0.16 9.42 -8.35
N THR A 175 0.95 8.45 -8.83
CA THR A 175 0.43 7.14 -9.23
C THR A 175 -0.14 6.38 -8.03
N GLY A 176 0.57 6.38 -6.89
CA GLY A 176 0.04 5.82 -5.64
C GLY A 176 -1.27 6.46 -5.21
N GLY A 177 -1.33 7.81 -5.21
CA GLY A 177 -2.55 8.58 -4.93
C GLY A 177 -3.72 8.20 -5.83
N VAL A 178 -3.48 8.08 -7.15
CA VAL A 178 -4.50 7.64 -8.13
C VAL A 178 -4.98 6.23 -7.82
N GLY A 179 -4.09 5.29 -7.49
CA GLY A 179 -4.46 3.92 -7.13
C GLY A 179 -5.34 3.87 -5.88
N GLY A 180 -4.98 4.63 -4.84
CA GLY A 180 -5.77 4.77 -3.62
C GLY A 180 -7.16 5.36 -3.88
N ALA A 181 -7.24 6.46 -4.64
CA ALA A 181 -8.50 7.09 -5.00
C ALA A 181 -9.39 6.18 -5.86
N ALA A 182 -8.82 5.44 -6.80
CA ALA A 182 -9.55 4.47 -7.62
C ALA A 182 -10.13 3.34 -6.76
N ALA A 183 -9.36 2.83 -5.79
CA ALA A 183 -9.85 1.81 -4.86
C ALA A 183 -10.99 2.33 -3.96
N VAL A 184 -10.87 3.54 -3.44
CA VAL A 184 -11.96 4.19 -2.69
C VAL A 184 -13.19 4.41 -3.59
N GLY A 185 -13.01 4.82 -4.84
CA GLY A 185 -14.10 4.95 -5.81
C GLY A 185 -14.80 3.62 -6.10
N LEU A 186 -14.04 2.53 -6.17
CA LEU A 186 -14.61 1.18 -6.31
C LEU A 186 -15.40 0.78 -5.07
N LEU A 187 -14.85 1.03 -3.87
CA LEU A 187 -15.54 0.78 -2.60
C LEU A 187 -16.83 1.60 -2.49
N TRP A 188 -16.82 2.85 -2.96
CA TRP A 188 -18.03 3.67 -3.07
C TRP A 188 -19.07 3.06 -4.01
N ALA A 189 -18.66 2.53 -5.16
CA ALA A 189 -19.58 1.92 -6.11
C ALA A 189 -20.24 0.62 -5.58
N VAL A 190 -19.51 -0.17 -4.78
CA VAL A 190 -19.99 -1.48 -4.31
C VAL A 190 -20.60 -1.45 -2.90
N ASP A 191 -20.18 -0.50 -2.06
CA ASP A 191 -20.64 -0.28 -0.68
C ASP A 191 -20.86 1.23 -0.39
N PRO A 192 -21.86 1.85 -1.05
CA PRO A 192 -22.07 3.29 -0.96
C PRO A 192 -22.50 3.75 0.43
N GLU A 193 -23.19 2.91 1.20
CA GLU A 193 -23.62 3.28 2.56
C GLU A 193 -22.45 3.54 3.49
N ARG A 194 -21.28 2.96 3.22
CA ARG A 194 -20.08 3.10 4.05
C ARG A 194 -19.07 4.10 3.51
N TRP A 195 -19.04 4.32 2.20
CA TRP A 195 -17.98 5.07 1.52
C TRP A 195 -18.44 6.34 0.79
N ARG A 196 -19.75 6.58 0.69
CA ARG A 196 -20.28 7.81 0.06
C ARG A 196 -20.12 9.01 1.03
N PRO A 197 -19.47 10.11 0.60
CA PRO A 197 -19.49 11.39 1.32
C PRO A 197 -20.90 11.98 1.41
#